data_AF-A0A928ZQ53-F1
#
_entry.id   AF-A0A928ZQ53-F1
#
_cell.length_a   1.000
_cell.length_b   1.000
_cell.length_c   1.000
_cell.angle_alpha   90.00
_cell.angle_beta   90.00
_cell.angle_gamma   90.00
#
_symmetry.space_group_name_H-M   'P 1'
#
loop_
_entity.id
_entity.type
_entity.pdbx_description
1 polymer ?
#
loop_
_entity_poly.entity_id
_entity_poly.type
_entity_poly.pdbx_seq_one_letter_code
_entity_poly.pdbx_strand_id
1 'polypeptide(L)'
;MEAVLTADVFWLGVLQTTIGATLAFALGLLAFQFQLGTQRAESQKVAKAAANDALFRALQAAILNIETLASIKMQIVADLREESQRMETLVNDYYNADTRGREAALRSMKEASESFHSFYKTTPPPSMLEPPDFNELSLVVRQMPALTNFLHRGTSTFHDVIARLAERNEMIAKHATENDAGMTEHRFVYYMSMLTGLGNSICEHVDDDLAFFMLVRRQAENYLANPEYEGMYASYEIAARAQPFLPDENRFPELNAQVKVFSFNS
;
A
#
# COMPACT_ATOMS: atom_id res chain seq x y z
N MET A 1 -67.50 -58.06 -24.17
CA MET A 1 -66.49 -58.36 -23.12
C MET A 1 -65.14 -57.80 -23.54
N GLU A 2 -65.10 -56.54 -24.02
CA GLU A 2 -63.91 -55.88 -24.59
C GLU A 2 -63.45 -54.64 -23.79
N ALA A 3 -64.28 -54.13 -22.88
CA ALA A 3 -63.99 -52.90 -22.13
C ALA A 3 -63.05 -53.08 -20.92
N VAL A 4 -62.78 -54.33 -20.51
CA VAL A 4 -61.94 -54.63 -19.33
C VAL A 4 -60.46 -54.73 -19.73
N LEU A 5 -60.16 -55.15 -20.97
CA LEU A 5 -58.78 -55.28 -21.47
C LEU A 5 -58.11 -53.94 -21.79
N THR A 6 -58.86 -52.86 -21.99
CA THR A 6 -58.32 -51.53 -22.33
C THR A 6 -57.91 -50.72 -21.10
N ALA A 7 -58.57 -50.92 -19.96
CA ALA A 7 -58.27 -50.21 -18.71
C ALA A 7 -56.92 -50.66 -18.12
N ASP A 8 -56.66 -51.96 -18.11
CA ASP A 8 -55.40 -52.52 -17.57
C ASP A 8 -54.19 -52.10 -18.41
N VAL A 9 -54.33 -52.06 -19.75
CA VAL A 9 -53.27 -51.60 -20.66
C VAL A 9 -53.00 -50.10 -20.52
N PHE A 10 -54.05 -49.29 -20.32
CA PHE A 10 -53.93 -47.86 -20.10
C PHE A 10 -53.21 -47.53 -18.77
N TRP A 11 -53.61 -48.17 -17.66
CA TRP A 11 -52.96 -47.96 -16.36
C TRP A 11 -51.53 -48.47 -16.32
N LEU A 12 -51.22 -49.57 -17.02
CA LEU A 12 -49.84 -50.04 -17.16
C LEU A 12 -48.96 -48.99 -17.87
N GLY A 13 -49.45 -48.39 -18.95
CA GLY A 13 -48.76 -47.34 -19.70
C GLY A 13 -48.54 -46.05 -18.90
N VAL A 14 -49.55 -45.63 -18.11
CA VAL A 14 -49.43 -44.50 -17.18
C VAL A 14 -48.41 -44.79 -16.07
N LEU A 15 -48.42 -46.00 -15.51
CA LEU A 15 -47.46 -46.41 -14.49
C LEU A 15 -46.03 -46.43 -15.03
N GLN A 16 -45.83 -46.97 -16.24
CA GLN A 16 -44.53 -47.05 -16.89
C GLN A 16 -43.97 -45.67 -17.24
N THR A 17 -44.84 -44.75 -17.67
CA THR A 17 -44.48 -43.36 -17.97
C THR A 17 -44.18 -42.58 -16.69
N THR A 18 -44.93 -42.82 -15.61
CA THR A 18 -44.70 -42.19 -14.30
C THR A 18 -43.39 -42.67 -13.68
N ILE A 19 -43.11 -43.97 -13.73
CA ILE A 19 -41.83 -44.54 -13.28
C ILE A 19 -40.68 -43.99 -14.11
N GLY A 20 -40.81 -43.98 -15.43
CA GLY A 20 -39.79 -43.43 -16.34
C GLY A 20 -39.52 -41.94 -16.09
N ALA A 21 -40.56 -41.13 -15.91
CA ALA A 21 -40.44 -39.71 -15.62
C ALA A 21 -39.80 -39.44 -14.25
N THR A 22 -40.17 -40.21 -13.22
CA THR A 22 -39.60 -40.07 -11.86
C THR A 22 -38.13 -40.47 -11.84
N LEU A 23 -37.76 -41.55 -12.53
CA LEU A 23 -36.37 -41.99 -12.68
C LEU A 23 -35.54 -40.97 -13.46
N ALA A 24 -36.07 -40.46 -14.58
CA ALA A 24 -35.40 -39.44 -15.37
C ALA A 24 -35.20 -38.14 -14.58
N PHE A 25 -36.18 -37.74 -13.77
CA PHE A 25 -36.07 -36.56 -12.91
C PHE A 25 -35.05 -36.76 -11.78
N ALA A 26 -35.04 -37.90 -11.10
CA ALA A 26 -34.06 -38.20 -10.06
C ALA A 26 -32.62 -38.29 -10.61
N LEU A 27 -32.44 -38.92 -11.78
CA LEU A 27 -31.16 -38.95 -12.49
C LEU A 27 -30.75 -37.55 -12.95
N GLY A 28 -31.69 -36.72 -13.41
CA GLY A 28 -31.46 -35.32 -13.73
C GLY A 28 -30.97 -34.50 -12.53
N LEU A 29 -31.56 -34.70 -11.34
CA LEU A 29 -31.11 -34.05 -10.10
C LEU A 29 -29.71 -34.51 -9.68
N LEU A 30 -29.40 -35.80 -9.83
CA LEU A 30 -28.05 -36.33 -9.54
C LEU A 30 -27.01 -35.76 -10.51
N ALA A 31 -27.33 -35.73 -11.81
CA ALA A 31 -26.46 -35.12 -12.82
C ALA A 31 -26.25 -33.62 -12.55
N PHE A 32 -27.31 -32.90 -12.15
CA PHE A 32 -27.22 -31.50 -11.78
C PHE A 32 -26.36 -31.27 -10.52
N GLN A 33 -26.51 -32.11 -9.48
CA GLN A 33 -25.64 -32.05 -8.29
C GLN A 33 -24.18 -32.33 -8.64
N PHE A 34 -23.93 -33.30 -9.51
CA PHE A 34 -22.58 -33.61 -9.97
C PHE A 34 -21.98 -32.43 -10.75
N GLN A 35 -22.73 -31.83 -11.66
CA GLN A 35 -22.33 -30.66 -12.43
C GLN A 35 -22.10 -29.43 -11.56
N LEU A 36 -22.92 -29.22 -10.52
CA LEU A 36 -22.70 -28.20 -9.50
C LEU A 36 -21.40 -28.44 -8.72
N GLY A 37 -21.12 -29.70 -8.35
CA GLY A 37 -19.91 -30.08 -7.65
C GLY A 37 -18.66 -29.78 -8.47
N THR A 38 -18.65 -30.15 -9.76
CA THR A 38 -17.53 -29.88 -10.66
C THR A 38 -17.35 -28.38 -10.93
N GLN A 39 -18.44 -27.64 -11.19
CA GLN A 39 -18.37 -26.18 -11.36
C GLN A 39 -17.88 -25.46 -10.10
N ARG A 40 -18.26 -25.91 -8.90
CA ARG A 40 -17.75 -25.37 -7.64
C ARG A 40 -16.26 -25.64 -7.47
N ALA A 41 -15.80 -26.85 -7.77
CA ALA A 41 -14.38 -27.19 -7.68
C ALA A 41 -13.54 -26.38 -8.69
N GLU A 42 -14.04 -26.19 -9.92
CA GLU A 42 -13.36 -25.42 -10.96
C GLU A 42 -13.33 -23.93 -10.63
N SER A 43 -14.46 -23.35 -10.20
CA SER A 43 -14.52 -21.95 -9.76
C SER A 43 -13.62 -21.67 -8.54
N GLN A 44 -13.50 -22.62 -7.60
CA GLN A 44 -12.55 -22.51 -6.49
C GLN A 44 -11.10 -22.51 -6.96
N LYS A 45 -10.73 -23.34 -7.93
CA LYS A 45 -9.38 -23.35 -8.52
C LYS A 45 -9.06 -22.02 -9.21
N VAL A 46 -9.98 -21.51 -10.02
CA VAL A 46 -9.82 -20.21 -10.71
C VAL A 46 -9.71 -19.07 -9.70
N ALA A 47 -10.57 -19.05 -8.67
CA ALA A 47 -10.51 -18.04 -7.62
C ALA A 47 -9.20 -18.10 -6.83
N LYS A 48 -8.68 -19.29 -6.53
CA LYS A 48 -7.39 -19.47 -5.85
C LYS A 48 -6.24 -18.96 -6.71
N ALA A 49 -6.24 -19.27 -8.02
CA ALA A 49 -5.22 -18.78 -8.94
C ALA A 49 -5.24 -17.25 -9.05
N ALA A 50 -6.42 -16.64 -9.17
CA ALA A 50 -6.57 -15.18 -9.21
C ALA A 50 -6.13 -14.51 -7.90
N ALA A 51 -6.46 -15.08 -6.74
CA ALA A 51 -6.02 -14.59 -5.44
C ALA A 51 -4.48 -14.65 -5.29
N ASN A 52 -3.87 -15.74 -5.75
CA ASN A 52 -2.41 -15.88 -5.75
C ASN A 52 -1.74 -14.85 -6.67
N ASP A 53 -2.28 -14.62 -7.88
CA ASP A 53 -1.76 -13.59 -8.79
C ASP A 53 -1.84 -12.18 -8.18
N ALA A 54 -2.97 -11.84 -7.56
CA ALA A 54 -3.13 -10.56 -6.86
C ALA A 54 -2.11 -10.42 -5.70
N LEU A 55 -1.92 -11.48 -4.91
CA LEU A 55 -0.90 -11.49 -3.84
C LEU A 55 0.52 -11.31 -4.38
N PHE A 56 0.86 -11.94 -5.50
CA PHE A 56 2.17 -11.76 -6.14
C PHE A 56 2.41 -10.33 -6.59
N ARG A 57 1.41 -9.72 -7.25
CA ARG A 57 1.51 -8.32 -7.66
C ARG A 57 1.55 -7.36 -6.47
N ALA A 58 0.82 -7.64 -5.39
CA ALA A 58 0.91 -6.88 -4.15
C ALA A 58 2.30 -6.97 -3.49
N LEU A 59 2.89 -8.17 -3.46
CA LEU A 59 4.26 -8.39 -2.97
C LEU A 59 5.29 -7.64 -3.83
N GLN A 60 5.19 -7.77 -5.16
CA GLN A 60 6.07 -7.09 -6.09
C GLN A 60 5.97 -5.56 -5.96
N ALA A 61 4.75 -5.03 -5.88
CA ALA A 61 4.51 -3.60 -5.62
C ALA A 61 5.15 -3.17 -4.29
N ALA A 62 4.95 -3.93 -3.22
CA ALA A 62 5.54 -3.62 -1.92
C ALA A 62 7.07 -3.56 -1.97
N ILE A 63 7.73 -4.54 -2.59
CA ILE A 63 9.19 -4.57 -2.68
C ILE A 63 9.73 -3.39 -3.51
N LEU A 64 9.16 -3.15 -4.69
CA LEU A 64 9.62 -2.05 -5.55
C LEU A 64 9.36 -0.68 -4.92
N ASN A 65 8.26 -0.53 -4.19
CA ASN A 65 7.98 0.69 -3.44
C ASN A 65 8.93 0.84 -2.24
N ILE A 66 9.28 -0.24 -1.52
CA ILE A 66 10.34 -0.21 -0.48
C ILE A 66 11.66 0.25 -1.07
N GLU A 67 12.09 -0.31 -2.19
CA GLU A 67 13.35 0.07 -2.84
C GLU A 67 13.35 1.54 -3.26
N THR A 68 12.23 2.01 -3.79
CA THR A 68 12.06 3.39 -4.23
C THR A 68 12.13 4.35 -3.04
N LEU A 69 11.43 4.06 -1.95
CA LEU A 69 11.44 4.87 -0.73
C LEU A 69 12.80 4.83 -0.02
N ALA A 70 13.46 3.66 0.01
CA ALA A 70 14.82 3.55 0.54
C ALA A 70 15.82 4.39 -0.28
N SER A 71 15.65 4.43 -1.61
CA SER A 71 16.44 5.29 -2.49
C SER A 71 16.24 6.78 -2.20
N ILE A 72 14.99 7.23 -2.03
CA ILE A 72 14.70 8.61 -1.62
C ILE A 72 15.35 8.92 -0.27
N LYS A 73 15.27 7.97 0.66
CA LYS A 73 15.83 8.11 1.99
C LYS A 73 17.34 8.29 1.96
N MET A 74 18.03 7.50 1.13
CA MET A 74 19.47 7.61 0.89
C MET A 74 19.87 8.93 0.19
N GLN A 75 19.06 9.41 -0.75
CA GLN A 75 19.45 10.53 -1.62
C GLN A 75 19.25 11.91 -0.99
N ILE A 76 18.23 12.07 -0.14
CA ILE A 76 17.85 13.39 0.42
C ILE A 76 17.46 13.32 1.90
N VAL A 77 16.67 12.33 2.35
CA VAL A 77 16.01 12.41 3.67
C VAL A 77 16.99 12.47 4.84
N ALA A 78 18.08 11.69 4.80
CA ALA A 78 19.06 11.66 5.88
C ALA A 78 19.62 13.05 6.20
N ASP A 79 20.05 13.77 5.17
CA ASP A 79 20.65 15.10 5.31
C ASP A 79 19.58 16.20 5.43
N LEU A 80 18.45 16.05 4.72
CA LEU A 80 17.33 16.99 4.79
C LEU A 80 16.74 17.08 6.20
N ARG A 81 16.73 15.97 6.95
CA ARG A 81 16.19 15.94 8.32
C ARG A 81 16.97 16.88 9.24
N GLU A 82 18.31 16.81 9.22
CA GLU A 82 19.15 17.67 10.05
C GLU A 82 18.99 19.15 9.66
N GLU A 83 19.04 19.45 8.36
CA GLU A 83 18.92 20.82 7.87
C GLU A 83 17.52 21.41 8.14
N SER A 84 16.45 20.60 8.02
CA SER A 84 15.08 21.04 8.32
C SER A 84 14.89 21.32 9.81
N GLN A 85 15.39 20.46 10.70
CA GLN A 85 15.33 20.68 12.16
C GLN A 85 16.12 21.92 12.59
N ARG A 86 17.29 22.15 11.97
CA ARG A 86 18.09 23.34 12.24
C ARG A 86 17.39 24.61 11.74
N MET A 87 16.79 24.57 10.56
CA MET A 87 16.00 25.70 10.05
C MET A 87 14.76 25.96 10.92
N GLU A 88 14.07 24.91 11.38
CA GLU A 88 12.92 25.03 12.28
C GLU A 88 13.29 25.79 13.56
N THR A 89 14.43 25.46 14.15
CA THR A 89 14.94 26.17 15.33
C THR A 89 15.17 27.65 15.03
N LEU A 90 15.81 27.98 13.91
CA LEU A 90 16.09 29.37 13.51
C LEU A 90 14.82 30.16 13.21
N VAL A 91 13.82 29.53 12.57
CA VAL A 91 12.50 30.12 12.31
C VAL A 91 11.78 30.40 13.63
N ASN A 92 11.80 29.45 14.57
CA ASN A 92 11.21 29.62 15.90
C ASN A 92 11.92 30.72 16.69
N ASP A 93 13.25 30.78 16.66
CA ASP A 93 14.03 31.84 17.29
C ASP A 93 13.66 33.22 16.76
N TYR A 94 13.46 33.36 15.44
CA TYR A 94 12.99 34.61 14.83
C TYR A 94 11.59 35.02 15.32
N TYR A 95 10.64 34.08 15.41
CA TYR A 95 9.28 34.38 15.88
C TYR A 95 9.23 34.69 17.37
N ASN A 96 10.08 34.04 18.17
CA ASN A 96 10.16 34.21 19.62
C ASN A 96 11.02 35.42 20.05
N ALA A 97 11.87 35.95 19.17
CA ALA A 97 12.69 37.12 19.45
C ALA A 97 11.86 38.40 19.60
N ASP A 98 12.31 39.26 20.50
CA ASP A 98 11.81 40.63 20.61
C ASP A 98 12.22 41.46 19.38
N THR A 99 11.68 42.68 19.25
CA THR A 99 11.93 43.54 18.08
C THR A 99 13.42 43.82 17.85
N ARG A 100 14.25 43.79 18.89
CA ARG A 100 15.70 44.03 18.80
C ARG A 100 16.48 42.76 18.41
N GLY A 101 16.02 41.59 18.83
CA GLY A 101 16.61 40.29 18.52
C GLY A 101 16.27 39.76 17.12
N ARG A 102 15.17 40.24 16.50
CA ARG A 102 14.72 39.75 15.18
C ARG A 102 15.72 39.96 14.05
N GLU A 103 16.43 41.08 14.03
CA GLU A 103 17.43 41.33 12.98
C GLU A 103 18.62 40.36 13.09
N ALA A 104 19.05 40.07 14.32
CA ALA A 104 20.11 39.09 14.57
C ALA A 104 19.65 37.67 14.20
N ALA A 105 18.44 37.27 14.60
CA ALA A 105 17.87 35.97 14.25
C ALA A 105 17.70 35.80 12.73
N LEU A 106 17.23 36.85 12.03
CA LEU A 106 17.11 36.85 10.57
C LEU A 106 18.47 36.68 9.90
N ARG A 107 19.51 37.35 10.40
CA ARG A 107 20.88 37.22 9.89
C ARG A 107 21.40 35.80 10.05
N SER A 108 21.25 35.21 11.24
CA SER A 108 21.63 33.82 11.49
C SER A 108 20.87 32.83 10.60
N MET A 109 19.58 33.08 10.32
CA MET A 109 18.78 32.28 9.40
C MET A 109 19.32 32.35 7.96
N LYS A 110 19.66 33.56 7.47
CA LYS A 110 20.26 33.75 6.14
C LYS A 110 21.61 33.02 6.03
N GLU A 111 22.50 33.24 6.98
CA GLU A 111 23.82 32.58 7.03
C GLU A 111 23.70 31.06 7.05
N ALA A 112 22.79 30.51 7.86
CA ALA A 112 22.56 29.07 7.89
C ALA A 112 22.00 28.55 6.55
N SER A 113 21.07 29.29 5.95
CA SER A 113 20.44 28.90 4.69
C SER A 113 21.45 28.74 3.55
N GLU A 114 22.50 29.56 3.50
CA GLU A 114 23.57 29.45 2.49
C GLU A 114 24.34 28.14 2.58
N SER A 115 24.34 27.50 3.77
CA SER A 115 25.03 26.23 4.01
C SER A 115 24.17 24.97 3.80
N PHE A 116 22.85 25.12 3.62
CA PHE A 116 21.93 23.98 3.56
C PHE A 116 21.77 23.44 2.14
N HIS A 117 22.56 22.44 1.81
CA HIS A 117 22.57 21.89 0.45
C HIS A 117 21.33 21.05 0.17
N SER A 118 20.99 20.13 1.08
CA SER A 118 19.89 19.18 0.90
C SER A 118 18.53 19.87 1.00
N PHE A 119 18.43 20.96 1.75
CA PHE A 119 17.27 21.83 1.94
C PHE A 119 16.83 22.56 0.66
N TYR A 120 17.76 22.81 -0.26
CA TYR A 120 17.47 23.39 -1.59
C TYR A 120 17.66 22.41 -2.75
N LYS A 121 18.01 21.15 -2.47
CA LYS A 121 18.17 20.13 -3.50
C LYS A 121 16.82 19.70 -4.07
N THR A 122 16.55 20.07 -5.32
CA THR A 122 15.40 19.59 -6.09
C THR A 122 15.49 18.08 -6.30
N THR A 123 14.38 17.37 -6.08
CA THR A 123 14.31 15.91 -6.20
C THR A 123 13.25 15.51 -7.21
N PRO A 124 13.56 14.72 -8.25
CA PRO A 124 12.53 14.25 -9.17
C PRO A 124 11.49 13.40 -8.43
N PRO A 125 10.19 13.55 -8.73
CA PRO A 125 9.16 12.76 -8.08
C PRO A 125 9.41 11.27 -8.37
N PRO A 126 9.39 10.40 -7.36
CA PRO A 126 9.51 8.96 -7.57
C PRO A 126 8.30 8.40 -8.32
N SER A 127 8.51 7.31 -9.05
CA SER A 127 7.42 6.51 -9.61
C SER A 127 7.03 5.44 -8.59
N MET A 128 5.75 5.39 -8.22
CA MET A 128 5.21 4.30 -7.44
C MET A 128 4.74 3.17 -8.39
N LEU A 129 4.98 1.92 -8.02
CA LEU A 129 4.29 0.80 -8.65
C LEU A 129 2.93 0.62 -7.96
N GLU A 130 1.86 0.82 -8.73
CA GLU A 130 0.50 0.68 -8.23
C GLU A 130 0.23 -0.78 -7.81
N PRO A 131 -0.28 -1.02 -6.59
CA PRO A 131 -0.70 -2.34 -6.17
C PRO A 131 -1.99 -2.77 -6.90
N PRO A 132 -2.38 -4.05 -6.79
CA PRO A 132 -3.66 -4.54 -7.30
C PRO A 132 -4.83 -3.78 -6.69
N ASP A 133 -5.91 -3.66 -7.46
CA ASP A 133 -7.11 -2.98 -6.98
C ASP A 133 -7.86 -3.79 -5.90
N PHE A 134 -8.86 -3.16 -5.27
CA PHE A 134 -9.67 -3.81 -4.25
C PHE A 134 -10.47 -5.01 -4.79
N ASN A 135 -10.90 -4.99 -6.05
CA ASN A 135 -11.65 -6.08 -6.65
C ASN A 135 -10.78 -7.33 -6.79
N GLU A 136 -9.51 -7.13 -7.17
CA GLU A 136 -8.50 -8.17 -7.30
C GLU A 136 -8.13 -8.76 -5.94
N LEU A 137 -8.07 -7.92 -4.90
CA LEU A 137 -7.78 -8.35 -3.53
C LEU A 137 -9.01 -8.91 -2.80
N SER A 138 -10.23 -8.78 -3.34
CA SER A 138 -11.46 -9.16 -2.65
C SER A 138 -11.51 -10.62 -2.19
N LEU A 139 -10.83 -11.52 -2.93
CA LEU A 139 -10.70 -12.94 -2.59
C LEU A 139 -9.71 -13.18 -1.44
N VAL A 140 -8.73 -12.29 -1.30
CA VAL A 140 -7.66 -12.32 -0.29
C VAL A 140 -8.11 -11.62 0.99
N VAL A 141 -8.93 -10.56 0.90
CA VAL A 141 -9.44 -9.75 2.02
C VAL A 141 -10.10 -10.60 3.10
N ARG A 142 -10.82 -11.66 2.72
CA ARG A 142 -11.48 -12.56 3.69
C ARG A 142 -10.49 -13.28 4.59
N GLN A 143 -9.28 -13.52 4.11
CA GLN A 143 -8.23 -14.27 4.80
C GLN A 143 -7.18 -13.33 5.40
N MET A 144 -6.96 -12.17 4.78
CA MET A 144 -5.96 -11.17 5.16
C MET A 144 -6.54 -9.74 5.13
N PRO A 145 -7.51 -9.41 5.99
CA PRO A 145 -8.16 -8.10 5.96
C PRO A 145 -7.21 -6.93 6.26
N ALA A 146 -6.11 -7.21 6.97
CA ALA A 146 -5.08 -6.22 7.26
C ALA A 146 -4.25 -5.85 6.02
N LEU A 147 -4.09 -6.76 5.06
CA LEU A 147 -3.27 -6.55 3.86
C LEU A 147 -3.79 -5.36 3.04
N THR A 148 -5.10 -5.30 2.82
CA THR A 148 -5.72 -4.19 2.08
C THR A 148 -5.60 -2.87 2.82
N ASN A 149 -5.66 -2.89 4.15
CA ASN A 149 -5.46 -1.66 4.94
C ASN A 149 -4.01 -1.17 4.82
N PHE A 150 -3.03 -2.06 4.87
CA PHE A 150 -1.62 -1.69 4.73
C PHE A 150 -1.29 -1.21 3.32
N LEU A 151 -1.79 -1.88 2.28
CA LEU A 151 -1.67 -1.44 0.90
C LEU A 151 -2.30 -0.06 0.70
N HIS A 152 -3.53 0.13 1.15
CA HIS A 152 -4.23 1.41 1.01
C HIS A 152 -3.48 2.53 1.74
N ARG A 153 -3.05 2.29 2.98
CA ARG A 153 -2.29 3.29 3.74
C ARG A 153 -0.97 3.60 3.07
N GLY A 154 -0.14 2.60 2.77
CA GLY A 154 1.15 2.77 2.12
C GLY A 154 1.05 3.49 0.77
N THR A 155 0.04 3.17 -0.05
CA THR A 155 -0.20 3.89 -1.31
C THR A 155 -0.61 5.34 -1.09
N SER A 156 -1.56 5.59 -0.18
CA SER A 156 -2.02 6.96 0.11
C SER A 156 -0.87 7.84 0.60
N THR A 157 -0.06 7.33 1.53
CA THR A 157 1.03 8.10 2.12
C THR A 157 2.21 8.26 1.16
N PHE A 158 2.47 7.29 0.27
CA PHE A 158 3.43 7.45 -0.83
C PHE A 158 2.97 8.56 -1.80
N HIS A 159 1.68 8.58 -2.19
CA HIS A 159 1.15 9.68 -3.00
C HIS A 159 1.32 11.05 -2.32
N ASP A 160 1.15 11.13 -1.00
CA ASP A 160 1.43 12.35 -0.24
C ASP A 160 2.91 12.75 -0.31
N VAL A 161 3.85 11.79 -0.22
CA VAL A 161 5.29 12.05 -0.39
C VAL A 161 5.59 12.60 -1.78
N ILE A 162 5.00 12.03 -2.84
CA ILE A 162 5.15 12.52 -4.22
C ILE A 162 4.66 13.96 -4.32
N ALA A 163 3.47 14.24 -3.80
CA ALA A 163 2.87 15.58 -3.85
C ALA A 163 3.74 16.60 -3.11
N ARG A 164 4.22 16.26 -1.91
CA ARG A 164 5.08 17.14 -1.09
C ARG A 164 6.44 17.39 -1.72
N LEU A 165 7.04 16.40 -2.38
CA LEU A 165 8.27 16.59 -3.13
C LEU A 165 8.07 17.58 -4.29
N ALA A 166 6.95 17.46 -5.02
CA ALA A 166 6.60 18.39 -6.09
C ALA A 166 6.39 19.82 -5.57
N GLU A 167 5.61 19.98 -4.50
CA GLU A 167 5.35 21.27 -3.86
C GLU A 167 6.66 21.90 -3.35
N ARG A 168 7.52 21.10 -2.71
CA ARG A 168 8.83 21.56 -2.23
C ARG A 168 9.70 22.06 -3.38
N ASN A 169 9.78 21.33 -4.49
CA ASN A 169 10.54 21.75 -5.66
C ASN A 169 10.02 23.07 -6.24
N GLU A 170 8.69 23.24 -6.28
CA GLU A 170 8.06 24.48 -6.73
C GLU A 170 8.42 25.64 -5.78
N MET A 171 8.39 25.41 -4.47
CA MET A 171 8.75 26.41 -3.46
C MET A 171 10.23 26.82 -3.54
N ILE A 172 11.14 25.88 -3.81
CA ILE A 172 12.56 26.17 -4.06
C ILE A 172 12.72 27.07 -5.29
N ALA A 173 12.04 26.74 -6.39
CA ALA A 173 12.11 27.53 -7.63
C ALA A 173 11.53 28.95 -7.45
N LYS A 174 10.41 29.08 -6.74
CA LYS A 174 9.80 30.36 -6.40
C LYS A 174 10.69 31.20 -5.48
N HIS A 175 11.29 30.57 -4.47
CA HIS A 175 12.25 31.23 -3.58
C HIS A 175 13.44 31.80 -4.37
N ALA A 176 14.05 31.00 -5.25
CA ALA A 176 15.15 31.46 -6.10
C ALA A 176 14.74 32.64 -6.99
N THR A 177 13.58 32.54 -7.65
CA THR A 177 13.07 33.59 -8.54
C THR A 177 12.81 34.91 -7.80
N GLU A 178 12.23 34.85 -6.60
CA GLU A 178 11.99 36.06 -5.80
C GLU A 178 13.28 36.62 -5.22
N ASN A 179 14.27 35.77 -4.91
CA ASN A 179 15.56 36.23 -4.40
C ASN A 179 16.27 37.09 -5.45
N ASP A 180 16.28 36.64 -6.70
CA ASP A 180 16.84 37.39 -7.83
C ASP A 180 16.11 38.72 -8.09
N ALA A 181 14.81 38.78 -7.77
CA ALA A 181 13.98 39.97 -7.92
C ALA A 181 14.07 40.96 -6.74
N GLY A 182 14.85 40.66 -5.70
CA GLY A 182 14.97 41.49 -4.50
C GLY A 182 13.96 41.12 -3.42
N MET A 183 14.05 39.90 -2.90
CA MET A 183 13.14 39.35 -1.89
C MET A 183 13.11 40.18 -0.60
N THR A 184 11.90 40.38 -0.05
CA THR A 184 11.72 41.01 1.25
C THR A 184 11.98 40.03 2.40
N GLU A 185 12.29 40.54 3.59
CA GLU A 185 12.52 39.72 4.79
C GLU A 185 11.33 38.83 5.13
N HIS A 186 10.10 39.36 5.04
CA HIS A 186 8.89 38.59 5.29
C HIS A 186 8.72 37.42 4.33
N ARG A 187 9.07 37.62 3.06
CA ARG A 187 9.02 36.55 2.05
C ARG A 187 10.09 35.50 2.32
N PHE A 188 11.29 35.90 2.70
CA PHE A 188 12.36 34.97 3.08
C PHE A 188 11.94 34.07 4.25
N VAL A 189 11.45 34.66 5.35
CA VAL A 189 10.99 33.89 6.52
C VAL A 189 9.82 32.96 6.16
N TYR A 190 8.89 33.43 5.32
CA TYR A 190 7.81 32.59 4.80
C TYR A 190 8.34 31.35 4.05
N TYR A 191 9.27 31.52 3.12
CA TYR A 191 9.85 30.40 2.38
C TYR A 191 10.60 29.44 3.31
N MET A 192 11.36 29.96 4.28
CA MET A 192 12.09 29.12 5.24
C MET A 192 11.14 28.29 6.09
N SER A 193 10.05 28.89 6.59
CA SER A 193 9.02 28.18 7.36
C SER A 193 8.32 27.10 6.51
N MET A 194 7.94 27.42 5.28
CA MET A 194 7.23 26.47 4.41
C MET A 194 8.13 25.30 3.98
N LEU A 195 9.37 25.58 3.55
CA LEU A 195 10.32 24.55 3.15
C LEU A 195 10.70 23.64 4.32
N THR A 196 10.77 24.18 5.53
CA THR A 196 10.97 23.40 6.75
C THR A 196 9.82 22.43 7.02
N GLY A 197 8.58 22.92 6.97
CA GLY A 197 7.40 22.09 7.18
C GLY A 197 7.29 20.97 6.13
N LEU A 198 7.56 21.29 4.86
CA LEU A 198 7.61 20.29 3.79
C LEU A 198 8.74 19.28 4.01
N GLY A 199 9.94 19.74 4.39
CA GLY A 199 11.10 18.89 4.66
C GLY A 199 10.85 17.89 5.79
N ASN A 200 10.37 18.37 6.94
CA ASN A 200 10.01 17.52 8.08
C ASN A 200 8.94 16.50 7.71
N SER A 201 7.89 16.94 7.02
CA SER A 201 6.78 16.03 6.72
C SER A 201 7.11 15.00 5.62
N ILE A 202 8.04 15.30 4.69
CA ILE A 202 8.63 14.29 3.79
C ILE A 202 9.41 13.26 4.62
N CYS A 203 10.22 13.72 5.59
CA CYS A 203 11.05 12.84 6.41
C CYS A 203 10.23 11.87 7.28
N GLU A 204 9.06 12.30 7.76
CA GLU A 204 8.14 11.48 8.55
C GLU A 204 7.41 10.47 7.66
N HIS A 205 6.80 10.93 6.57
CA HIS A 205 5.97 10.07 5.75
C HIS A 205 6.78 8.98 5.02
N VAL A 206 8.03 9.25 4.59
CA VAL A 206 8.88 8.22 3.99
C VAL A 206 9.17 7.06 4.97
N ASP A 207 9.33 7.35 6.26
CA ASP A 207 9.53 6.30 7.28
C ASP A 207 8.26 5.47 7.50
N ASP A 208 7.09 6.11 7.52
CA ASP A 208 5.78 5.46 7.64
C ASP A 208 5.45 4.59 6.42
N ASP A 209 5.73 5.09 5.20
CA ASP A 209 5.51 4.36 3.95
C ASP A 209 6.33 3.08 3.90
N LEU A 210 7.62 3.18 4.21
CA LEU A 210 8.54 2.05 4.26
C LEU A 210 7.98 0.96 5.16
N ALA A 211 7.45 1.35 6.31
CA ALA A 211 6.87 0.42 7.26
C ALA A 211 5.61 -0.27 6.75
N PHE A 212 4.67 0.48 6.14
CA PHE A 212 3.47 -0.12 5.60
C PHE A 212 3.81 -1.14 4.52
N PHE A 213 4.72 -0.83 3.60
CA PHE A 213 5.13 -1.80 2.57
C PHE A 213 5.92 -2.97 3.15
N MET A 214 6.72 -2.78 4.20
CA MET A 214 7.36 -3.89 4.93
C MET A 214 6.31 -4.82 5.57
N LEU A 215 5.23 -4.27 6.14
CA LEU A 215 4.12 -5.05 6.68
C LEU A 215 3.36 -5.81 5.58
N VAL A 216 3.11 -5.18 4.43
CA VAL A 216 2.52 -5.83 3.25
C VAL A 216 3.38 -7.01 2.81
N ARG A 217 4.68 -6.78 2.63
CA ARG A 217 5.64 -7.83 2.25
C ARG A 217 5.59 -9.00 3.23
N ARG A 218 5.74 -8.71 4.53
CA ARG A 218 5.73 -9.75 5.58
C ARG A 218 4.43 -10.53 5.59
N GLN A 219 3.29 -9.87 5.43
CA GLN A 219 2.00 -10.56 5.37
C GLN A 219 1.87 -11.45 4.14
N ALA A 220 2.28 -10.97 2.97
CA ALA A 220 2.25 -11.75 1.73
C ALA A 220 3.20 -12.96 1.81
N GLU A 221 4.43 -12.78 2.30
CA GLU A 221 5.40 -13.86 2.49
C GLU A 221 4.91 -14.93 3.47
N ASN A 222 4.37 -14.52 4.63
CA ASN A 222 3.81 -15.44 5.62
C ASN A 222 2.66 -16.27 5.06
N TYR A 223 1.81 -15.66 4.24
CA TYR A 223 0.68 -16.34 3.62
C TYR A 223 1.15 -17.34 2.54
N LEU A 224 2.11 -16.94 1.70
CA LEU A 224 2.68 -17.78 0.65
C LEU A 224 3.55 -18.94 1.19
N ALA A 225 4.04 -18.84 2.43
CA ALA A 225 4.80 -19.91 3.09
C ALA A 225 3.92 -21.08 3.58
N ASN A 226 2.59 -20.95 3.58
CA ASN A 226 1.69 -22.02 4.03
C ASN A 226 1.51 -23.10 2.93
N PRO A 227 1.78 -24.39 3.22
CA PRO A 227 1.76 -25.47 2.23
C PRO A 227 0.38 -25.74 1.60
N GLU A 228 -0.71 -25.23 2.16
CA GLU A 228 -2.04 -25.29 1.55
C GLU A 228 -2.19 -24.35 0.34
N TYR A 229 -1.26 -23.42 0.11
CA TYR A 229 -1.26 -22.48 -1.01
C TYR A 229 -0.07 -22.75 -1.94
N GLU A 230 -0.27 -23.68 -2.88
CA GLU A 230 0.74 -24.03 -3.88
C GLU A 230 0.98 -22.88 -4.88
N GLY A 231 2.25 -22.53 -5.07
CA GLY A 231 2.75 -21.66 -6.13
C GLY A 231 4.27 -21.53 -6.06
N MET A 232 4.96 -21.58 -7.21
CA MET A 232 6.38 -21.18 -7.27
C MET A 232 6.45 -19.67 -7.05
N TYR A 233 6.85 -19.23 -5.86
CA TYR A 233 7.16 -17.83 -5.63
C TYR A 233 8.64 -17.58 -5.93
N ALA A 234 8.92 -16.50 -6.65
CA ALA A 234 10.24 -15.90 -6.62
C ALA A 234 10.37 -15.19 -5.26
N SER A 235 11.26 -15.68 -4.40
CA SER A 235 11.68 -14.92 -3.22
C SER A 235 12.49 -13.73 -3.73
N TYR A 236 11.97 -12.53 -3.52
CA TYR A 236 12.69 -11.30 -3.84
C TYR A 236 13.37 -10.80 -2.58
N GLU A 237 14.69 -10.76 -2.60
CA GLU A 237 15.48 -10.21 -1.51
C GLU A 237 15.56 -8.69 -1.65
N ILE A 238 15.36 -7.96 -0.55
CA ILE A 238 15.68 -6.54 -0.51
C ILE A 238 17.16 -6.40 -0.86
N ALA A 239 17.47 -5.57 -1.85
CA ALA A 239 18.86 -5.33 -2.23
C ALA A 239 19.69 -4.90 -1.01
N ALA A 240 20.87 -5.50 -0.81
CA ALA A 240 21.72 -5.24 0.36
C ALA A 240 21.99 -3.74 0.63
N ARG A 241 21.99 -2.91 -0.43
CA ARG A 241 22.14 -1.46 -0.35
C ARG A 241 21.00 -0.73 0.39
N ALA A 242 19.79 -1.27 0.38
CA ALA A 242 18.61 -0.65 1.01
C ALA A 242 18.47 -1.06 2.49
N GLN A 243 19.10 -2.16 2.89
CA GLN A 243 18.95 -2.79 4.20
C GLN A 243 19.32 -1.88 5.40
N PRO A 244 20.38 -1.06 5.34
CA PRO A 244 20.74 -0.14 6.43
C PRO A 244 19.77 1.04 6.61
N PHE A 245 18.87 1.28 5.66
CA PHE A 245 17.98 2.44 5.63
C PHE A 245 16.53 2.07 5.94
N LEU A 246 16.25 0.77 6.08
CA LEU A 246 14.97 0.29 6.60
C LEU A 246 14.80 0.79 8.04
N PRO A 247 13.58 1.19 8.45
CA PRO A 247 13.32 1.43 9.87
C PRO A 247 13.59 0.15 10.67
N ASP A 248 14.08 0.28 11.92
CA ASP A 248 14.13 -0.85 12.84
C ASP A 248 12.72 -1.49 12.90
N GLU A 249 12.62 -2.81 12.69
CA GLU A 249 11.34 -3.55 12.71
C GLU A 249 10.51 -3.30 13.97
N ASN A 250 11.15 -2.79 15.02
CA ASN A 250 10.61 -2.52 16.34
C ASN A 250 10.04 -1.10 16.54
N ARG A 251 9.86 -0.29 15.48
CA ARG A 251 9.06 0.96 15.55
C ARG A 251 7.54 0.71 15.60
N PHE A 252 7.12 -0.55 15.44
CA PHE A 252 5.72 -0.95 15.33
C PHE A 252 5.12 -1.68 16.55
N PRO A 253 5.52 -1.55 17.82
CA PRO A 253 4.89 -2.33 18.90
C PRO A 253 3.37 -2.09 18.96
N GLU A 254 2.94 -0.85 18.74
CA GLU A 254 1.52 -0.45 18.78
C GLU A 254 0.74 -0.87 17.54
N LEU A 255 1.37 -0.81 16.35
CA LEU A 255 0.78 -1.30 15.09
C LEU A 255 0.76 -2.84 15.04
N ASN A 256 1.81 -3.52 15.51
CA ASN A 256 1.85 -4.97 15.70
C ASN A 256 0.86 -5.44 16.77
N ALA A 257 0.61 -4.66 17.82
CA ALA A 257 -0.44 -4.94 18.80
C ALA A 257 -1.86 -4.81 18.22
N GLN A 258 -2.05 -4.01 17.16
CA GLN A 258 -3.29 -3.94 16.39
C GLN A 258 -3.43 -5.13 15.40
N VAL A 259 -2.33 -5.79 15.03
CA VAL A 259 -2.34 -7.04 14.26
C VAL A 259 -2.60 -8.20 15.24
N LYS A 260 -3.87 -8.39 15.58
CA LYS A 260 -4.32 -9.61 16.28
C LYS A 260 -3.86 -10.83 15.49
N VAL A 261 -2.98 -11.62 16.11
CA VAL A 261 -2.56 -12.94 15.61
C VAL A 261 -3.81 -13.79 15.38
N PHE A 262 -4.07 -14.16 14.13
CA PHE A 262 -5.03 -15.23 13.82
C PHE A 262 -4.34 -16.56 14.13
N SER A 263 -4.39 -16.99 15.39
CA SER A 263 -4.15 -18.39 15.72
C SER A 263 -5.40 -19.17 15.37
N PHE A 264 -5.34 -19.98 14.32
CA PHE A 264 -6.32 -21.04 14.14
C PHE A 264 -6.11 -22.04 15.27
N ASN A 265 -7.01 -22.05 16.26
CA ASN A 265 -7.12 -23.21 17.13
C ASN A 265 -7.69 -24.34 16.27
N SER A 266 -6.89 -25.40 16.14
CA SER A 266 -7.26 -26.72 15.61
C SER A 266 -8.55 -27.25 16.20
#